data_AF-A0A7S4KD31-F1
#
_entry.id   AF-A0A7S4KD31-F1
#
_cell.length_a   1.000
_cell.length_b   1.000
_cell.length_c   1.000
_cell.angle_alpha   90.00
_cell.angle_beta   90.00
_cell.angle_gamma   90.00
#
_symmetry.space_group_name_H-M   'P 1'
#
loop_
_entity.id
_entity.type
_entity.pdbx_description
1 polymer ?
#
loop_
_entity_poly.entity_id
_entity_poly.type
_entity_poly.pdbx_seq_one_letter_code
_entity_poly.pdbx_strand_id
1 'polypeptide(L)'
;CPSPPDSSSCIIIETYREFYDKLKDARAGDTIVFCDFSIQKPEGSRTASIDETNVHIACQSTLGCNIKGGGSHVRVGDSNAKVTIQGFSFVGAEKSALRFE
;
A
#
# COMPACT_ATOMS: atom_id res chain seq x y z
N CYS A 1 -35.44 7.36 3.94
CA CYS A 1 -34.34 6.57 3.36
C CYS A 1 -33.18 6.61 4.33
N PRO A 2 -32.64 5.47 4.79
CA PRO A 2 -31.35 5.47 5.46
C PRO A 2 -30.29 5.86 4.43
N SER A 3 -29.46 6.85 4.75
CA SER A 3 -28.29 7.24 3.95
C SER A 3 -27.39 6.00 3.75
N PRO A 4 -26.80 5.79 2.57
CA PRO A 4 -25.79 4.75 2.41
C PRO A 4 -24.68 4.98 3.45
N PRO A 5 -24.14 3.92 4.08
CA PRO A 5 -23.04 4.06 5.03
C PRO A 5 -21.91 4.82 4.33
N ASP A 6 -21.45 5.88 5.01
CA ASP A 6 -20.37 6.81 4.65
C ASP A 6 -19.61 6.46 3.37
N SER A 7 -19.70 7.37 2.39
CA SER A 7 -18.78 7.48 1.27
C SER A 7 -17.36 7.11 1.72
N SER A 8 -16.88 6.00 1.16
CA SER A 8 -15.60 5.36 1.44
C SER A 8 -14.47 6.38 1.58
N SER A 9 -14.10 6.71 2.81
CA SER A 9 -13.00 7.61 3.14
C SER A 9 -11.68 6.93 2.77
N CYS A 10 -11.20 7.17 1.56
CA CYS A 10 -9.88 6.75 1.15
C CYS A 10 -8.82 7.60 1.88
N ILE A 11 -7.65 7.01 2.13
CA ILE A 11 -6.52 7.68 2.77
C ILE A 11 -5.78 8.47 1.70
N ILE A 12 -5.81 9.79 1.83
CA ILE A 12 -4.99 10.70 1.02
C ILE A 12 -3.57 10.66 1.57
N ILE A 13 -2.59 10.46 0.69
CA ILE A 13 -1.17 10.56 1.01
C ILE A 13 -0.46 11.37 -0.07
N GLU A 14 0.58 12.11 0.31
CA GLU A 14 1.36 12.91 -0.62
C GLU A 14 2.81 12.43 -0.72
N THR A 15 3.24 11.62 0.25
CA THR A 15 4.63 11.17 0.36
C THR A 15 4.75 9.66 0.56
N TYR A 16 5.89 9.10 0.12
CA TYR A 16 6.24 7.70 0.37
C TYR A 16 6.38 7.38 1.87
N ARG A 17 6.71 8.38 2.69
CA ARG A 17 6.79 8.20 4.14
C ARG A 17 5.42 7.90 4.74
N GLU A 18 4.38 8.61 4.33
CA GLU A 18 3.02 8.35 4.80
C GLU A 18 2.52 6.97 4.35
N PHE A 19 2.81 6.57 3.12
CA PHE A 19 2.55 5.20 2.65
C PHE A 19 3.22 4.16 3.54
N TYR A 20 4.50 4.36 3.86
CA TYR A 20 5.28 3.48 4.72
C TYR A 20 4.70 3.42 6.15
N ASP A 21 4.40 4.56 6.77
CA ASP A 21 3.86 4.63 8.12
C ASP A 21 2.48 3.96 8.20
N LYS A 22 1.62 4.10 7.18
CA LYS A 22 0.31 3.43 7.11
C LYS A 22 0.41 1.92 7.00
N LEU A 23 1.33 1.41 6.19
CA LEU A 23 1.55 -0.03 6.07
C LEU A 23 2.16 -0.63 7.35
N LYS A 24 3.01 0.14 8.03
CA LYS A 24 3.63 -0.27 9.29
C LYS A 24 2.64 -0.28 10.46
N ASP A 25 1.68 0.64 10.47
CA ASP A 25 0.65 0.72 11.52
C ASP A 25 -0.54 -0.23 11.27
N ALA A 26 -0.59 -0.85 10.09
CA ALA A 26 -1.62 -1.83 9.73
C ALA A 26 -1.67 -2.96 10.74
N ARG A 27 -2.88 -3.33 11.19
CA ARG A 27 -3.11 -4.43 12.12
C ARG A 27 -3.75 -5.62 11.43
N ALA A 28 -3.69 -6.78 12.06
CA ALA A 28 -4.37 -7.96 11.55
C ALA A 28 -5.87 -7.70 11.31
N GLY A 29 -6.33 -7.94 10.07
CA GLY A 29 -7.71 -7.71 9.64
C GLY A 29 -8.03 -6.30 9.12
N ASP A 30 -7.05 -5.38 9.10
CA ASP A 30 -7.28 -4.03 8.57
C ASP A 30 -7.57 -4.02 7.07
N THR A 31 -8.47 -3.10 6.68
CA THR A 31 -8.73 -2.76 5.28
C THR A 31 -8.32 -1.32 5.04
N ILE A 32 -7.19 -1.14 4.37
CA ILE A 32 -6.59 0.15 4.07
C ILE A 32 -6.91 0.52 2.63
N VAL A 33 -7.74 1.55 2.44
CA VAL A 33 -8.09 2.05 1.11
C VAL A 33 -7.39 3.38 0.89
N PHE A 34 -6.53 3.50 -0.11
CA PHE A 34 -5.86 4.75 -0.48
C PHE A 34 -6.62 5.48 -1.60
N CYS A 35 -6.58 6.81 -1.56
CA CYS A 35 -7.02 7.62 -2.70
C CYS A 35 -5.99 7.52 -3.82
N ASP A 36 -6.36 7.91 -5.04
CA ASP A 36 -5.36 8.05 -6.11
C ASP A 36 -4.21 8.97 -5.69
N PHE A 37 -3.00 8.49 -5.93
CA PHE A 37 -1.79 9.24 -5.67
C PHE A 37 -0.72 8.88 -6.70
N SER A 38 0.25 9.78 -6.87
CA SER A 38 1.48 9.51 -7.65
C SER A 38 2.67 10.05 -6.87
N ILE A 39 3.35 9.16 -6.15
CA ILE A 39 4.45 9.51 -5.26
C ILE A 39 5.78 8.95 -5.79
N GLN A 40 6.87 9.54 -5.32
CA GLN A 40 8.22 9.08 -5.62
C GLN A 40 8.88 8.50 -4.37
N LYS A 41 9.35 7.25 -4.46
CA LYS A 41 10.17 6.59 -3.46
C LYS A 41 11.60 7.13 -3.59
N PRO A 42 12.13 7.84 -2.58
CA PRO A 42 13.52 8.30 -2.61
C PRO A 42 14.48 7.10 -2.67
N GLU A 43 15.56 7.24 -3.43
CA GLU A 43 16.61 6.23 -3.49
C GLU A 43 17.19 5.97 -2.07
N GLY A 44 17.43 4.71 -1.71
CA GLY A 44 17.84 4.32 -0.35
C GLY A 44 16.72 4.31 0.69
N SER A 45 15.47 4.65 0.33
CA SER A 45 14.34 4.55 1.26
C SER A 45 14.00 3.10 1.59
N ARG A 46 13.57 2.89 2.84
CA ARG A 46 13.17 1.59 3.36
C ARG A 46 11.99 1.02 2.58
N THR A 47 12.01 -0.29 2.39
CA THR A 47 10.89 -1.05 1.85
C THR A 47 9.75 -1.05 2.86
N ALA A 48 8.54 -0.68 2.45
CA ALA A 48 7.36 -0.76 3.31
C ALA A 48 7.10 -2.23 3.68
N SER A 49 6.90 -2.50 4.97
CA SER A 49 6.77 -3.86 5.50
C SER A 49 5.37 -4.05 6.04
N ILE A 50 4.77 -5.19 5.72
CA ILE A 50 3.49 -5.61 6.29
C ILE A 50 3.79 -6.87 7.09
N ASP A 51 3.94 -6.72 8.39
CA ASP A 51 4.30 -7.80 9.30
C ASP A 51 3.07 -8.56 9.81
N GLU A 52 1.85 -8.02 9.58
CA GLU A 52 0.58 -8.57 10.07
C GLU A 52 -0.15 -9.42 9.03
N THR A 53 -1.02 -10.31 9.50
CA THR A 53 -1.80 -11.24 8.65
C THR A 53 -3.21 -10.70 8.34
N ASN A 54 -3.78 -11.07 7.19
CA ASN A 54 -5.13 -10.65 6.76
C ASN A 54 -5.30 -9.13 6.57
N VAL A 55 -4.27 -8.46 6.04
CA VAL A 55 -4.34 -7.03 5.70
C VAL A 55 -4.78 -6.88 4.23
N HIS A 56 -5.82 -6.09 3.99
CA HIS A 56 -6.29 -5.75 2.65
C HIS A 56 -5.93 -4.30 2.31
N ILE A 57 -5.12 -4.10 1.28
CA ILE A 57 -4.69 -2.78 0.82
C ILE A 57 -5.23 -2.57 -0.58
N ALA A 58 -6.06 -1.55 -0.76
CA ALA A 58 -6.68 -1.24 -2.04
C ALA A 58 -6.43 0.21 -2.41
N CYS A 59 -6.33 0.48 -3.71
CA CYS A 59 -6.48 1.82 -4.25
C CYS A 59 -7.94 2.00 -4.71
N GLN A 60 -8.59 3.07 -4.27
CA GLN A 60 -10.01 3.32 -4.55
C GLN A 60 -10.29 3.54 -6.04
N SER A 61 -9.37 4.21 -6.73
CA SER A 61 -9.62 4.80 -8.05
C SER A 61 -9.05 3.95 -9.18
N THR A 62 -9.74 3.95 -10.34
CA THR A 62 -9.31 3.26 -11.57
C THR A 62 -8.04 3.85 -12.19
N LEU A 63 -7.70 5.11 -11.84
CA LEU A 63 -6.43 5.73 -12.24
C LEU A 63 -5.22 5.07 -11.59
N GLY A 64 -5.44 4.33 -10.49
CA GLY A 64 -4.44 3.56 -9.79
C GLY A 64 -3.50 4.40 -8.91
N CYS A 65 -2.95 3.76 -7.89
CA CYS A 65 -2.00 4.34 -6.96
C CYS A 65 -0.59 4.10 -7.49
N ASN A 66 0.13 5.16 -7.83
CA ASN A 66 1.40 5.07 -8.52
C ASN A 66 2.56 5.36 -7.56
N ILE A 67 3.51 4.43 -7.47
CA ILE A 67 4.75 4.61 -6.72
C ILE A 67 5.92 4.46 -7.70
N LYS A 68 6.67 5.55 -7.88
CA LYS A 68 7.82 5.61 -8.79
C LYS A 68 9.11 5.53 -8.01
N GLY A 69 10.10 4.78 -8.48
CA GLY A 69 11.43 4.75 -7.88
C GLY A 69 12.10 3.37 -7.95
N GLY A 70 13.39 3.33 -7.62
CA GLY A 70 14.20 2.12 -7.63
C GLY A 70 14.00 1.21 -6.41
N GLY A 71 14.41 -0.05 -6.56
CA GLY A 71 14.44 -1.05 -5.50
C GLY A 71 13.08 -1.65 -5.10
N SER A 72 13.05 -2.31 -3.93
CA SER A 72 11.84 -2.92 -3.37
C SER A 72 10.90 -1.86 -2.79
N HIS A 73 9.60 -2.04 -3.03
CA HIS A 73 8.57 -1.09 -2.60
C HIS A 73 7.82 -1.62 -1.38
N VAL A 74 7.29 -2.84 -1.49
CA VAL A 74 6.55 -3.52 -0.41
C VAL A 74 7.14 -4.90 -0.17
N ARG A 75 7.24 -5.29 1.10
CA ARG A 75 7.55 -6.64 1.55
C ARG A 75 6.50 -7.12 2.54
N VAL A 76 6.18 -8.40 2.48
CA VAL A 76 5.33 -9.06 3.47
C VAL A 76 6.28 -9.81 4.40
N GLY A 77 6.25 -9.46 5.69
CA GLY A 77 7.24 -9.89 6.68
C GLY A 77 7.03 -11.32 7.19
N ASP A 78 5.79 -11.81 7.16
CA ASP A 78 5.43 -13.15 7.63
C ASP A 78 4.99 -14.03 6.46
N SER A 79 5.59 -15.22 6.31
CA SER A 79 5.29 -16.13 5.20
C SER A 79 3.88 -16.74 5.28
N ASN A 80 3.19 -16.65 6.43
CA ASN A 80 1.77 -17.02 6.58
C ASN A 80 0.82 -15.82 6.48
N ALA A 81 1.34 -14.60 6.25
CA ALA A 81 0.49 -13.43 6.12
C ALA A 81 -0.32 -13.46 4.83
N LYS A 82 -1.64 -13.37 5.00
CA LYS A 82 -2.59 -13.16 3.91
C LYS A 82 -2.71 -11.68 3.62
N VAL A 83 -1.82 -11.15 2.79
CA VAL A 83 -1.87 -9.75 2.37
C VAL A 83 -2.44 -9.66 0.97
N THR A 84 -3.43 -8.79 0.77
CA THR A 84 -3.96 -8.48 -0.56
C THR A 84 -3.61 -7.04 -0.91
N ILE A 85 -3.03 -6.80 -2.08
CA ILE A 85 -2.72 -5.47 -2.58
C ILE A 85 -3.34 -5.30 -3.97
N GLN A 86 -4.24 -4.32 -4.13
CA GLN A 86 -5.00 -4.12 -5.36
C GLN A 86 -4.98 -2.66 -5.83
N GLY A 87 -4.83 -2.46 -7.15
CA GLY A 87 -4.90 -1.12 -7.75
C GLY A 87 -3.62 -0.29 -7.61
N PHE A 88 -2.47 -0.92 -7.38
CA PHE A 88 -1.16 -0.25 -7.30
C PHE A 88 -0.33 -0.50 -8.55
N SER A 89 0.36 0.54 -9.00
CA SER A 89 1.39 0.48 -10.04
C SER A 89 2.73 0.92 -9.46
N PHE A 90 3.71 0.02 -9.56
CA PHE A 90 5.07 0.26 -9.11
C PHE A 90 5.97 0.44 -10.33
N VAL A 91 6.46 1.66 -10.56
CA VAL A 91 7.22 2.04 -11.75
C VAL A 91 8.69 2.19 -11.37
N GLY A 92 9.57 1.40 -12.00
CA GLY A 92 11.02 1.42 -11.72
C GLY A 92 11.50 0.43 -10.65
N ALA A 93 10.64 -0.48 -10.19
CA ALA A 93 11.01 -1.54 -9.24
C ALA A 93 12.01 -2.53 -9.88
N GLU A 94 13.24 -2.57 -9.37
CA GLU A 94 14.34 -3.41 -9.93
C GLU A 94 14.24 -4.89 -9.55
N LYS A 95 13.53 -5.22 -8.47
CA LYS A 95 13.25 -6.59 -8.01
C LYS A 95 11.81 -6.59 -7.55
N SER A 96 11.03 -7.53 -8.08
CA SER A 96 9.60 -7.80 -7.84
C SER A 96 8.96 -6.85 -6.82
N ALA A 97 8.01 -6.03 -7.28
CA ALA A 97 7.32 -5.04 -6.45
C ALA A 97 6.78 -5.61 -5.12
N LEU A 98 6.56 -6.93 -5.10
CA LEU A 98 6.22 -7.76 -3.95
C LEU A 98 7.24 -8.91 -3.83
N ARG A 99 7.84 -9.06 -2.65
CA ARG A 99 8.66 -10.23 -2.30
C ARG A 99 8.04 -10.92 -1.08
N PHE A 100 7.78 -12.21 -1.23
CA PHE A 100 7.44 -13.13 -0.16
C PHE A 100 8.75 -13.83 0.22
N GLU A 101 9.20 -13.67 1.47
CA GLU A 101 10.34 -14.44 2.02
C GLU A 101 9.87 -15.35 3.16
#